data_AF-A0A7M3SAJ1-F1
#
_entry.id   AF-A0A7M3SAJ1-F1
#
_cell.length_a   1.000
_cell.length_b   1.000
_cell.length_c   1.000
_cell.angle_alpha   90.00
_cell.angle_beta   90.00
_cell.angle_gamma   90.00
#
_symmetry.space_group_name_H-M   'P 1'
#
loop_
_entity.id
_entity.type
_entity.pdbx_description
1 polymer ?
#
loop_
_entity_poly.entity_id
_entity_poly.type
_entity_poly.pdbx_seq_one_letter_code
_entity_poly.pdbx_strand_id
1 'polypeptide(L)'
;MTREEILKTEYSPEFDKLRQDMMETSFYKYGSVKENAMNGTTDFVKSLDIRYEKFKATKNTEFLADIANLCMMIFMYPEQFGCHYKPTDSNESPGIDGMSTKQLREYSE
;
A
#
# COMPACT_ATOMS: atom_id res chain seq x y z
N MET A 1 -6.05 -25.35 -0.36
CA MET A 1 -5.73 -24.56 -1.57
C MET A 1 -4.23 -24.42 -1.68
N THR A 2 -3.70 -24.57 -2.88
CA THR A 2 -2.30 -24.26 -3.21
C THR A 2 -2.09 -22.73 -3.23
N ARG A 3 -0.83 -22.28 -3.21
CA ARG A 3 -0.50 -20.86 -3.39
C ARG A 3 -1.12 -20.29 -4.67
N GLU A 4 -1.05 -21.04 -5.75
CA GLU A 4 -1.58 -20.60 -7.05
C GLU A 4 -3.10 -20.42 -7.03
N GLU A 5 -3.82 -21.37 -6.42
CA GLU A 5 -5.28 -21.27 -6.24
C GLU A 5 -5.67 -20.06 -5.40
N ILE A 6 -4.91 -19.76 -4.33
CA ILE A 6 -5.14 -18.58 -3.48
C ILE A 6 -4.94 -17.29 -4.28
N LEU A 7 -3.82 -17.17 -5.00
CA LEU A 7 -3.52 -15.94 -5.75
C LEU A 7 -4.51 -15.69 -6.90
N LYS A 8 -5.19 -16.71 -7.41
CA LYS A 8 -6.26 -16.53 -8.40
C LYS A 8 -7.48 -15.80 -7.84
N THR A 9 -7.74 -15.85 -6.54
CA THR A 9 -8.91 -15.21 -5.91
C THR A 9 -8.54 -14.01 -5.04
N GLU A 10 -7.38 -14.06 -4.39
CA GLU A 10 -6.96 -13.07 -3.39
C GLU A 10 -5.98 -12.01 -3.92
N TYR A 11 -5.55 -12.12 -5.17
CA TYR A 11 -4.61 -11.17 -5.78
C TYR A 11 -5.19 -10.53 -7.03
N SER A 12 -4.88 -9.25 -7.26
CA SER A 12 -5.32 -8.51 -8.43
C SER A 12 -4.13 -8.14 -9.33
N PRO A 13 -3.88 -8.89 -10.43
CA PRO A 13 -2.88 -8.53 -11.42
C PRO A 13 -3.18 -7.18 -12.11
N GLU A 14 -4.46 -6.83 -12.24
CA GLU A 14 -4.89 -5.55 -12.81
C GLU A 14 -4.42 -4.37 -11.94
N PHE A 15 -4.52 -4.49 -10.62
CA PHE A 15 -4.05 -3.48 -9.69
C PHE A 15 -2.54 -3.25 -9.81
N ASP A 16 -1.75 -4.30 -9.97
CA ASP A 16 -0.31 -4.19 -10.20
C ASP A 16 0.03 -3.49 -11.51
N LYS A 17 -0.66 -3.87 -12.59
CA LYS A 17 -0.47 -3.22 -13.89
C LYS A 17 -0.76 -1.73 -13.79
N LEU A 18 -1.88 -1.35 -13.18
CA LEU A 18 -2.24 0.04 -12.96
C LEU A 18 -1.14 0.79 -12.20
N ARG A 19 -0.63 0.21 -11.12
CA ARG A 19 0.46 0.81 -10.33
C ARG A 19 1.73 1.03 -11.14
N GLN A 20 2.11 0.08 -11.99
CA GLN A 20 3.28 0.20 -12.87
C GLN A 20 3.09 1.34 -13.88
N ASP A 21 1.94 1.38 -14.56
CA ASP A 21 1.61 2.40 -15.56
C ASP A 21 1.58 3.82 -14.90
N MET A 22 1.10 3.93 -13.66
CA MET A 22 1.12 5.16 -12.86
C MET A 22 2.54 5.59 -12.43
N MET A 23 3.42 4.65 -12.10
CA MET A 23 4.82 4.94 -11.78
C MET A 23 5.59 5.46 -12.99
N GLU A 24 5.35 4.88 -14.17
CA GLU A 24 5.91 5.37 -15.43
C GLU A 24 5.45 6.81 -15.72
N THR A 25 4.14 7.05 -15.63
CA THR A 25 3.58 8.41 -15.78
C THR A 25 4.19 9.39 -14.78
N SER A 26 4.37 8.96 -13.53
CA SER A 26 4.97 9.79 -12.47
C SER A 26 6.44 10.08 -12.72
N PHE A 27 7.20 9.13 -13.28
CA PHE A 27 8.60 9.35 -13.64
C PHE A 27 8.73 10.46 -14.68
N TYR A 28 7.90 10.45 -15.72
CA TYR A 28 7.90 11.52 -16.72
C TYR A 28 7.41 12.87 -16.17
N LYS A 29 6.55 12.86 -15.15
CA LYS A 29 6.00 14.09 -14.56
C LYS A 29 6.89 14.72 -13.48
N TYR A 30 7.51 13.92 -12.63
CA TYR A 30 8.20 14.36 -11.42
C TYR A 30 9.65 13.90 -11.33
N GLY A 31 10.13 13.09 -12.29
CA GLY A 31 11.47 12.54 -12.28
C GLY A 31 11.64 11.33 -11.38
N SER A 32 12.89 11.07 -10.99
CA SER A 32 13.28 9.88 -10.24
C SER A 32 12.76 9.89 -8.80
N VAL A 33 12.18 8.78 -8.34
CA VAL A 33 11.80 8.59 -6.93
C VAL A 33 13.00 8.76 -6.01
N LYS A 34 14.16 8.23 -6.39
CA LYS A 34 15.40 8.32 -5.60
C LYS A 34 15.77 9.77 -5.33
N GLU A 35 15.75 10.59 -6.37
CA GLU A 35 16.13 12.01 -6.26
C GLU A 35 15.13 12.75 -5.37
N ASN A 36 13.83 12.54 -5.59
CA ASN A 36 12.76 13.15 -4.80
C ASN A 36 12.77 12.76 -3.33
N ALA A 37 13.19 11.53 -3.01
CA ALA A 37 13.38 11.08 -1.62
C ALA A 37 14.63 11.70 -0.98
N MET A 38 15.77 11.71 -1.70
CA MET A 38 17.05 12.16 -1.15
C MET A 38 17.18 13.68 -1.03
N ASN A 39 16.53 14.45 -1.91
CA ASN A 39 16.61 15.91 -1.87
C ASN A 39 15.67 16.53 -0.82
N GLY A 40 14.83 15.73 -0.17
CA GLY A 40 13.86 16.18 0.84
C GLY A 40 12.78 17.13 0.31
N THR A 41 12.63 17.25 -1.01
CA THR A 41 11.63 18.15 -1.63
C THR A 41 10.22 17.56 -1.60
N THR A 42 10.10 16.25 -1.37
CA THR A 42 8.81 15.57 -1.32
C THR A 42 8.65 14.75 -0.03
N ASP A 43 7.52 14.96 0.64
CA ASP A 43 7.09 14.18 1.78
C ASP A 43 6.07 13.13 1.33
N PHE A 44 6.51 11.89 1.15
CA PHE A 44 5.67 10.78 0.71
C PHE A 44 4.68 10.34 1.79
N VAL A 45 5.02 10.47 3.07
CA VAL A 45 4.13 10.11 4.19
C VAL A 45 2.95 11.08 4.24
N LYS A 46 3.21 12.38 4.18
CA LYS A 46 2.14 13.38 4.08
C LYS A 46 1.30 13.22 2.82
N SER A 47 1.92 12.81 1.71
CA SER A 47 1.19 12.53 0.47
C SER A 47 0.24 11.35 0.59
N LEU A 48 0.59 10.33 1.39
CA LEU A 48 -0.27 9.18 1.70
C LEU A 48 -1.55 9.63 2.40
N ASP A 49 -1.43 10.47 3.44
CA ASP A 49 -2.58 11.01 4.17
C ASP A 49 -3.54 11.76 3.23
N ILE A 50 -3.00 12.59 2.34
CA ILE A 50 -3.80 13.35 1.37
C ILE A 50 -4.61 12.40 0.46
N ARG A 51 -4.01 11.30 -0.01
CA ARG A 51 -4.72 10.34 -0.86
C ARG A 51 -5.73 9.54 -0.08
N TYR A 52 -5.42 9.16 1.16
CA TYR A 52 -6.35 8.44 2.00
C TYR A 52 -7.60 9.28 2.29
N GLU A 53 -7.44 10.55 2.64
CA GLU A 53 -8.58 11.46 2.83
C GLU A 53 -9.41 11.65 1.55
N LYS A 54 -8.75 11.77 0.38
CA LYS A 54 -9.45 11.81 -0.92
C LYS A 54 -10.20 10.52 -1.22
N PHE A 55 -9.61 9.37 -0.93
CA PHE A 55 -10.28 8.07 -1.07
C PHE A 55 -11.51 8.01 -0.16
N LYS A 56 -11.40 8.40 1.11
CA LYS A 56 -12.55 8.40 2.02
C LYS A 56 -13.69 9.26 1.51
N ALA A 57 -13.38 10.44 0.96
CA ALA A 57 -14.36 11.41 0.46
C ALA A 57 -15.01 10.99 -0.85
N THR A 58 -14.25 10.43 -1.79
CA THR A 58 -14.71 10.19 -3.18
C THR A 58 -15.02 8.73 -3.48
N LYS A 59 -14.45 7.80 -2.71
CA LYS A 59 -14.43 6.36 -2.97
C LYS A 59 -13.81 5.96 -4.32
N ASN A 60 -13.06 6.86 -4.96
CA ASN A 60 -12.31 6.53 -6.18
C ASN A 60 -11.10 5.63 -5.84
N THR A 61 -11.08 4.42 -6.40
CA THR A 61 -10.06 3.41 -6.16
C THR A 61 -8.71 3.74 -6.78
N GLU A 62 -8.63 4.69 -7.71
CA GLU A 62 -7.35 5.25 -8.20
C GLU A 62 -6.47 5.72 -7.04
N PHE A 63 -7.07 6.32 -6.00
CA PHE A 63 -6.32 6.77 -4.83
C PHE A 63 -5.74 5.62 -4.00
N LEU A 64 -6.31 4.41 -4.08
CA LEU A 64 -5.72 3.22 -3.45
C LEU A 64 -4.46 2.75 -4.20
N ALA A 65 -4.46 2.85 -5.54
CA ALA A 65 -3.28 2.55 -6.35
C ALA A 65 -2.15 3.56 -6.08
N ASP A 66 -2.49 4.85 -5.99
CA ASP A 66 -1.55 5.90 -5.56
C ASP A 66 -0.97 5.62 -4.16
N ILE A 67 -1.83 5.28 -3.18
CA ILE A 67 -1.39 4.95 -1.81
C ILE A 67 -0.40 3.78 -1.84
N ALA A 68 -0.71 2.71 -2.58
CA ALA A 68 0.19 1.57 -2.70
C ALA A 68 1.55 1.95 -3.32
N ASN A 69 1.55 2.83 -4.33
CA ASN A 69 2.80 3.36 -4.89
C ASN A 69 3.56 4.24 -3.90
N LEU A 70 2.88 5.09 -3.12
CA LEU A 70 3.51 5.87 -2.05
C LEU A 70 4.13 4.97 -0.98
N CYS A 71 3.41 3.94 -0.53
CA CYS A 71 3.93 2.92 0.39
C CYS A 71 5.19 2.24 -0.19
N MET A 72 5.17 1.87 -1.47
CA MET A 72 6.33 1.28 -2.14
C MET A 72 7.52 2.24 -2.17
N MET A 73 7.31 3.52 -2.50
CA MET A 73 8.38 4.52 -2.53
C MET A 73 8.98 4.77 -1.14
N ILE A 74 8.15 4.81 -0.08
CA ILE A 74 8.61 4.89 1.31
C ILE A 74 9.43 3.65 1.66
N PHE A 75 8.96 2.46 1.29
CA PHE A 75 9.66 1.20 1.54
C PHE A 75 11.03 1.12 0.81
N MET A 76 11.16 1.74 -0.36
CA MET A 76 12.43 1.80 -1.11
C MET A 76 13.47 2.70 -0.44
N TYR A 77 13.05 3.76 0.25
CA TYR A 77 13.93 4.76 0.88
C TYR A 77 13.51 5.07 2.33
N PRO A 78 13.38 4.06 3.20
CA PRO A 78 12.67 4.20 4.47
C PRO A 78 13.36 5.16 5.44
N GLU A 79 14.69 5.19 5.43
CA GLU A 79 15.50 6.08 6.26
C GLU A 79 15.19 7.57 6.02
N GLN A 80 14.85 7.95 4.78
CA GLN A 80 14.54 9.34 4.44
C GLN A 80 13.22 9.82 5.07
N PHE A 81 12.39 8.87 5.51
CA PHE A 81 11.09 9.12 6.13
C PHE A 81 11.04 8.64 7.58
N GLY A 82 12.21 8.36 8.19
CA GLY A 82 12.29 7.83 9.56
C GLY A 82 11.62 6.46 9.75
N CYS A 83 11.38 5.74 8.65
CA CYS A 83 10.73 4.44 8.64
C CYS A 83 11.76 3.32 8.77
N HIS A 84 11.32 2.15 9.26
CA HIS A 84 12.13 0.93 9.29
C HIS A 84 11.22 -0.29 9.19
N TYR A 85 11.78 -1.41 8.71
CA TYR A 85 11.09 -2.69 8.69
C TYR A 85 11.49 -3.52 9.91
N LYS A 86 10.51 -3.87 10.75
CA LYS A 86 10.63 -4.85 11.83
C LYS A 86 9.51 -5.88 11.64
N PRO A 87 9.83 -7.17 11.45
CA PRO A 87 8.80 -8.20 11.41
C PRO A 87 8.09 -8.25 12.78
N THR A 88 6.77 -8.21 12.76
CA THR A 88 5.91 -8.33 13.95
C THR A 88 5.34 -9.75 14.05
N ASP A 89 5.17 -10.24 15.28
CA ASP A 89 4.46 -11.50 15.52
C ASP A 89 2.94 -11.27 15.65
N SER A 90 2.18 -12.33 15.93
CA SER A 90 0.73 -12.23 16.10
C SER A 90 0.30 -11.37 17.30
N ASN A 91 1.16 -11.17 18.30
CA ASN A 91 0.88 -10.37 19.49
C ASN A 91 1.09 -8.87 19.24
N GLU A 92 1.98 -8.53 18.31
CA GLU A 92 2.22 -7.15 17.86
C GLU A 92 1.27 -6.75 16.71
N SER A 93 0.47 -7.67 16.18
CA SER A 93 -0.51 -7.37 15.13
C SER A 93 -1.70 -6.57 15.69
N PRO A 94 -2.11 -5.46 15.04
CA PRO A 94 -3.30 -4.71 15.46
C PRO A 94 -4.61 -5.46 15.22
N GLY A 95 -4.56 -6.65 14.60
CA GLY A 95 -5.73 -7.43 14.24
C GLY A 95 -6.55 -6.78 13.13
N ILE A 96 -7.83 -7.12 13.09
CA ILE A 96 -8.81 -6.54 12.17
C ILE A 96 -9.89 -5.84 12.98
N ASP A 97 -10.53 -4.83 12.40
CA ASP A 97 -11.76 -4.27 12.93
C ASP A 97 -12.93 -5.21 12.55
N GLY A 98 -13.59 -5.79 13.55
CA GLY A 98 -14.66 -6.80 13.38
C GLY A 98 -14.18 -8.25 13.49
N MET A 99 -14.88 -9.17 12.83
CA MET A 99 -14.56 -10.60 12.80
C MET A 99 -14.36 -11.10 11.37
N SER A 100 -13.33 -11.91 11.17
CA SER A 100 -13.10 -12.59 9.89
C SER A 100 -14.13 -13.69 9.68
N THR A 101 -14.37 -14.04 8.40
CA THR A 101 -15.27 -15.15 8.04
C THR A 101 -14.82 -16.48 8.65
N LYS A 102 -13.52 -16.66 8.87
CA LYS A 102 -12.95 -17.82 9.56
C LYS A 102 -13.33 -17.82 11.05
N GLN A 103 -13.11 -16.71 11.74
CA GLN A 103 -13.49 -16.57 13.16
C GLN A 103 -15.00 -16.80 13.36
N LEU A 104 -15.85 -16.26 12.47
CA LEU A 104 -17.29 -16.46 12.56
C LEU A 104 -17.70 -17.94 12.43
N ARG A 105 -17.03 -18.71 11.56
CA ARG A 105 -17.27 -20.15 11.43
C ARG A 105 -16.85 -20.90 12.68
N GLU A 106 -15.68 -20.58 13.23
CA GLU A 106 -15.16 -21.19 14.46
C GLU A 106 -16.01 -20.87 15.70
N TYR A 107 -16.66 -19.70 15.77
CA TYR A 107 -17.61 -19.35 16.84
C TYR A 107 -18.97 -20.05 16.71
N SER A 108 -19.31 -20.53 15.51
CA SER A 108 -20.62 -21.15 15.22
C SER A 108 -20.60 -22.68 15.36
N GLU A 109 -19.43 -23.25 15.68
CA GLU A 109 -19.17 -24.68 15.95
C GLU A 109 -19.06 -24.92 17.46
#